data_AF-A0A655JPI3-F1
#
_entry.id   AF-A0A655JPI3-F1
#
_cell.length_a   1.000
_cell.length_b   1.000
_cell.length_c   1.000
_cell.angle_alpha   90.00
_cell.angle_beta   90.00
_cell.angle_gamma   90.00
#
_symmetry.space_group_name_H-M   'P 1'
#
loop_
_entity.id
_entity.type
_entity.pdbx_description
1 polymer ?
#
loop_
_entity_poly.entity_id
_entity_poly.type
_entity_poly.pdbx_seq_one_letter_code
_entity_poly.pdbx_strand_id
1 'polypeptide(L)'
;MARSRGGDLPESTHAPGYHLQSHTETHDEAAFRRLARHLRERCTRATGWLGGVFPGDDAALTALAAEPDGTGWRWRTWHLYPSASGGTVVHTTSRWRP
;
A
#
# COMPACT_ATOMS: atom_id res chain seq x y z
N MET A 1 -18.70 -6.71 22.78
CA MET A 1 -19.14 -6.39 21.40
C MET A 1 -18.43 -5.11 20.95
N ALA A 2 -17.21 -5.23 20.42
CA ALA A 2 -16.51 -4.07 19.86
C ALA A 2 -17.19 -3.69 18.54
N ARG A 3 -17.77 -2.48 18.47
CA ARG A 3 -18.38 -1.96 17.24
C ARG A 3 -17.25 -1.60 16.27
N SER A 4 -17.17 -2.31 15.16
CA SER A 4 -16.33 -1.93 14.02
C SER A 4 -16.78 -0.56 13.52
N ARG A 5 -16.03 0.49 13.84
CA ARG A 5 -16.19 1.85 13.28
C ARG A 5 -15.36 2.05 12.00
N GLY A 6 -15.08 0.97 11.28
CA GLY A 6 -14.44 1.06 9.96
C GLY A 6 -15.54 1.04 8.91
N GLY A 7 -15.89 2.20 8.35
CA GLY A 7 -16.46 2.21 7.02
C GLY A 7 -15.41 1.72 6.01
N ASP A 8 -15.83 1.38 4.80
CA ASP A 8 -14.89 1.07 3.72
C ASP A 8 -13.89 2.23 3.55
N LEU A 9 -12.67 1.88 3.16
CA LEU A 9 -11.64 2.88 2.88
C LEU A 9 -12.16 3.79 1.75
N PRO A 10 -12.21 5.12 1.92
CA PRO A 10 -12.76 5.99 0.90
C PRO A 10 -11.89 5.95 -0.35
N GLU A 11 -12.50 5.85 -1.53
CA GLU A 11 -11.79 5.84 -2.82
C GLU A 11 -10.94 7.12 -2.98
N SER A 12 -11.39 8.24 -2.43
CA SER A 12 -10.62 9.48 -2.37
C SER A 12 -10.91 10.32 -1.13
N THR A 13 -9.95 11.14 -0.73
CA THR A 13 -10.09 12.15 0.33
C THR A 13 -9.30 13.39 -0.04
N HIS A 14 -9.89 14.56 0.17
CA HIS A 14 -9.30 15.86 -0.12
C HIS A 14 -9.30 16.73 1.14
N ALA A 15 -8.18 17.42 1.37
CA ALA A 15 -8.03 18.48 2.35
C ALA A 15 -7.13 19.58 1.74
N PRO A 16 -7.06 20.79 2.31
CA PRO A 16 -6.16 21.83 1.83
C PRO A 16 -4.72 21.30 1.72
N GLY A 17 -4.15 21.37 0.52
CA GLY A 17 -2.80 20.88 0.23
C GLY A 17 -2.63 19.36 0.24
N TYR A 18 -3.69 18.56 0.46
CA TYR A 18 -3.59 17.11 0.55
C TYR A 18 -4.67 16.39 -0.27
N HIS A 19 -4.24 15.42 -1.06
CA HIS A 19 -5.11 14.51 -1.79
C HIS A 19 -4.66 13.08 -1.58
N LEU A 20 -5.60 12.19 -1.30
CA LEU A 20 -5.38 10.75 -1.20
C LEU A 20 -6.40 10.02 -2.07
N GLN A 21 -5.93 8.98 -2.76
CA GLN A 21 -6.77 7.98 -3.40
C GLN A 21 -6.43 6.62 -2.82
N SER A 22 -7.43 5.75 -2.74
CA SER A 22 -7.28 4.38 -2.31
C SER A 22 -7.95 3.42 -3.28
N HIS A 23 -7.39 2.23 -3.40
CA HIS A 23 -7.94 1.15 -4.20
C HIS A 23 -7.72 -0.16 -3.44
N THR A 24 -8.71 -1.05 -3.54
CA THR A 24 -8.64 -2.40 -3.00
C THR A 24 -8.88 -3.38 -4.14
N GLU A 25 -7.93 -4.29 -4.34
CA GLU A 25 -7.95 -5.26 -5.44
C GLU A 25 -7.70 -6.67 -4.89
N THR A 26 -8.34 -7.67 -5.49
CA THR A 26 -8.02 -9.08 -5.22
C THR A 26 -7.18 -9.63 -6.37
N HIS A 27 -6.21 -10.46 -6.03
CA HIS A 27 -5.33 -11.13 -6.99
C HIS A 27 -5.36 -12.64 -6.76
N ASP A 28 -5.23 -13.39 -7.85
CA ASP A 28 -4.89 -14.80 -7.77
C ASP A 28 -3.50 -15.01 -7.15
N GLU A 29 -3.19 -16.25 -6.75
CA GLU A 29 -1.93 -16.59 -6.08
C GLU A 29 -0.70 -16.17 -6.90
N ALA A 30 -0.70 -16.45 -8.20
CA ALA A 30 0.45 -16.15 -9.04
C ALA A 30 0.70 -14.64 -9.14
N ALA A 31 -0.35 -13.84 -9.36
CA ALA A 31 -0.29 -12.40 -9.44
C ALA A 31 0.11 -11.77 -8.11
N PHE A 32 -0.48 -12.24 -7.01
CA PHE A 32 -0.20 -11.76 -5.67
C PHE A 32 1.27 -12.00 -5.28
N ARG A 33 1.78 -13.22 -5.49
CA ARG A 33 3.18 -13.57 -5.18
C ARG A 33 4.18 -12.80 -6.03
N ARG A 34 3.87 -12.54 -7.30
CA ARG A 34 4.71 -11.68 -8.16
C ARG A 34 4.76 -10.25 -7.64
N LEU A 35 3.61 -9.68 -7.27
CA LEU A 35 3.54 -8.33 -6.72
C LEU A 35 4.33 -8.22 -5.41
N ALA A 36 4.15 -9.16 -4.48
CA ALA A 36 4.87 -9.18 -3.21
C ALA A 36 6.39 -9.21 -3.41
N ARG A 37 6.87 -10.07 -4.32
CA ARG A 37 8.28 -10.15 -4.67
C ARG A 37 8.81 -8.85 -5.26
N HIS A 38 8.07 -8.28 -6.22
CA HIS A 38 8.43 -7.01 -6.83
C HIS A 38 8.57 -5.89 -5.78
N LEU A 39 7.59 -5.76 -4.87
CA LEU A 39 7.63 -4.74 -3.83
C LEU A 39 8.79 -4.96 -2.85
N ARG A 40 9.08 -6.19 -2.45
CA ARG A 40 10.25 -6.52 -1.62
C ARG A 40 11.57 -6.16 -2.30
N GLU A 41 11.70 -6.45 -3.60
CA GLU A 41 12.88 -6.06 -4.39
C GLU A 41 13.02 -4.52 -4.46
N ARG A 42 11.92 -3.79 -4.60
CA ARG A 42 11.94 -2.31 -4.56
C ARG A 42 12.40 -1.80 -3.21
N CYS A 43 11.84 -2.31 -2.12
CA CYS A 43 12.21 -1.92 -0.75
C CYS A 43 13.68 -2.21 -0.40
N THR A 44 14.30 -3.22 -1.02
CA THR A 44 15.71 -3.58 -0.76
C THR A 44 16.70 -2.82 -1.64
N ARG A 45 16.28 -2.30 -2.81
CA ARG A 45 17.19 -1.78 -3.83
C ARG A 45 17.00 -0.30 -4.17
N ALA A 46 15.86 0.29 -3.86
CA ALA A 46 15.53 1.65 -4.30
C ALA A 46 15.51 2.64 -3.13
N THR A 47 16.16 3.79 -3.32
CA THR A 47 16.05 4.93 -2.41
C THR A 47 14.60 5.43 -2.35
N GLY A 48 14.16 5.84 -1.17
CA GLY A 48 12.78 6.33 -0.96
C GLY A 48 11.74 5.22 -0.83
N TRP A 49 12.18 3.95 -0.71
CA TRP A 49 11.29 2.82 -0.44
C TRP A 49 11.53 2.28 0.97
N LEU A 50 10.45 1.86 1.62
CA LEU A 50 10.46 1.21 2.93
C LEU A 50 9.49 0.03 2.88
N GLY A 51 9.84 -1.09 3.49
CA GLY A 51 8.95 -2.24 3.56
C GLY A 51 9.12 -3.05 4.84
N GLY A 52 8.05 -3.72 5.24
CA GLY A 52 8.01 -4.61 6.39
C GLY A 52 7.21 -5.87 6.08
N VAL A 53 7.81 -7.03 6.34
CA VAL A 53 7.16 -8.35 6.20
C VAL A 53 6.59 -8.75 7.56
N PHE A 54 5.37 -9.26 7.58
CA PHE A 54 4.68 -9.70 8.78
C PHE A 54 4.78 -11.22 8.94
N PRO A 55 4.73 -11.75 10.18
CA PRO A 55 4.77 -13.19 10.40
C PRO A 55 3.62 -13.94 9.73
N GLY A 56 3.84 -15.23 9.43
CA GLY A 56 2.83 -16.15 8.92
C GLY A 56 2.94 -16.42 7.42
N ASP A 57 3.32 -15.42 6.63
CA ASP A 57 3.47 -15.56 5.18
C ASP A 57 4.41 -14.48 4.62
N ASP A 58 5.33 -14.84 3.72
CA ASP A 58 6.35 -13.93 3.20
C ASP A 58 5.84 -12.87 2.20
N ALA A 59 4.58 -13.00 1.78
CA ALA A 59 3.82 -12.03 1.01
C ALA A 59 2.88 -11.19 1.88
N ALA A 60 2.80 -11.43 3.20
CA ALA A 60 2.21 -10.49 4.13
C ALA A 60 3.16 -9.30 4.29
N LEU A 61 2.89 -8.23 3.54
CA LEU A 61 3.84 -7.15 3.32
C LEU A 61 3.15 -5.79 3.39
N THR A 62 3.77 -4.84 4.08
CA THR A 62 3.54 -3.42 3.86
C THR A 62 4.73 -2.83 3.10
N ALA A 63 4.47 -2.08 2.05
CA ALA A 63 5.48 -1.33 1.30
C ALA A 63 5.06 0.14 1.16
N LEU A 64 6.02 1.05 1.22
CA LEU A 64 5.85 2.48 1.03
C LEU A 64 6.90 2.99 0.06
N ALA A 65 6.51 3.94 -0.79
CA ALA A 65 7.41 4.68 -1.65
C ALA A 65 7.13 6.18 -1.51
N ALA A 66 8.17 6.96 -1.28
CA ALA A 66 8.14 8.41 -1.17
C ALA A 66 9.01 9.04 -2.25
N GLU A 67 8.48 10.08 -2.90
CA GLU A 67 9.23 10.89 -3.85
C GLU A 67 8.94 12.38 -3.61
N PRO A 68 9.96 13.25 -3.72
CA PRO A 68 9.75 14.69 -3.68
C PRO A 68 8.79 15.15 -4.78
N ASP A 69 7.90 16.10 -4.47
CA ASP A 69 6.98 16.72 -5.42
C ASP A 69 6.97 18.25 -5.24
N GLY A 70 8.02 18.91 -5.75
CA GLY A 70 8.28 20.33 -5.51
C GLY A 70 8.65 20.59 -4.05
N THR A 71 7.92 21.48 -3.38
CA THR A 71 8.03 21.71 -1.92
C THR A 71 7.29 20.65 -1.09
N GLY A 72 6.59 19.73 -1.76
CA GLY A 72 5.76 18.70 -1.15
C GLY A 72 6.28 17.28 -1.38
N TRP A 73 5.39 16.32 -1.20
CA TRP A 73 5.68 14.90 -1.29
C TRP A 73 4.58 14.13 -1.99
N ARG A 74 4.97 13.11 -2.75
CA ARG A 74 4.06 12.05 -3.20
C ARG A 74 4.41 10.75 -2.49
N TRP A 75 3.37 10.09 -2.01
CA TRP A 75 3.45 8.79 -1.36
C TRP A 75 2.66 7.75 -2.14
N ARG A 76 3.19 6.53 -2.14
CA ARG A 76 2.45 5.32 -2.49
C ARG A 76 2.59 4.32 -1.34
N THR A 77 1.50 3.67 -0.96
CA THR A 77 1.55 2.59 0.02
C THR A 77 0.83 1.37 -0.51
N TRP A 78 1.30 0.19 -0.11
CA TRP A 78 0.69 -1.11 -0.39
C TRP A 78 0.61 -1.90 0.90
N HIS A 79 -0.53 -2.53 1.13
CA HIS A 79 -0.77 -3.50 2.19
C HIS A 79 -1.26 -4.78 1.53
N LEU A 80 -0.46 -5.85 1.65
CA LEU A 80 -0.71 -7.14 1.05
C LEU A 80 -1.21 -8.09 2.14
N TYR A 81 -2.40 -8.64 1.93
CA TYR A 81 -3.05 -9.60 2.82
C TYR A 81 -3.23 -10.94 2.09
N PRO A 82 -2.32 -11.91 2.29
CA PRO A 82 -2.42 -13.22 1.68
C PRO A 82 -3.69 -13.96 2.10
N SER A 83 -4.21 -14.80 1.21
CA SER A 83 -5.29 -15.75 1.47
C SER A 83 -4.93 -17.14 0.91
N ALA A 84 -5.81 -18.12 1.08
CA ALA A 84 -5.53 -19.50 0.68
C ALA A 84 -5.24 -19.68 -0.83
N SER A 85 -5.69 -18.77 -1.69
CA SER A 85 -5.55 -18.88 -3.16
C SER A 85 -5.23 -17.55 -3.84
N GLY A 86 -4.50 -16.67 -3.15
CA GLY A 86 -4.30 -15.29 -3.61
C GLY A 86 -4.07 -14.31 -2.48
N GLY A 87 -4.68 -13.15 -2.62
CA GLY A 87 -4.71 -12.16 -1.55
C GLY A 87 -5.41 -10.88 -1.96
N THR A 88 -5.65 -10.04 -0.96
CA THR A 88 -6.18 -8.69 -1.13
C THR A 88 -5.03 -7.70 -1.02
N VAL A 89 -5.02 -6.71 -1.90
CA VAL A 89 -4.07 -5.61 -1.90
C VAL A 89 -4.84 -4.33 -1.68
N VAL A 90 -4.48 -3.59 -0.64
CA VAL A 90 -4.93 -2.21 -0.46
C VAL A 90 -3.78 -1.31 -0.82
N HIS A 91 -3.98 -0.42 -1.79
CA HIS A 91 -2.97 0.57 -2.15
C HIS A 91 -3.52 1.98 -2.10
N THR A 92 -2.67 2.91 -1.69
CA THR A 92 -2.98 4.33 -1.70
C THR A 92 -1.94 5.11 -2.46
N THR A 93 -2.39 6.17 -3.12
CA THR A 93 -1.53 7.24 -3.61
C THR A 93 -1.94 8.51 -2.90
N SER A 94 -0.99 9.21 -2.29
CA SER A 94 -1.28 10.53 -1.73
C SER A 94 -0.26 11.56 -2.18
N ARG A 95 -0.68 12.81 -2.15
CA ARG A 95 0.12 13.96 -2.52
C ARG A 95 -0.16 15.07 -1.55
N TRP A 96 0.90 15.58 -0.96
CA TRP A 96 0.88 16.75 -0.11
C TRP A 96 1.70 17.87 -0.76
N ARG A 97 1.19 19.09 -0.72
CA ARG A 97 1.93 20.32 -1.04
C ARG A 97 1.58 21.39 0.00
N PRO A 98 2.60 22.05 0.59
CA PRO A 98 2.39 23.16 1.54
C PRO A 98 1.78 24.39 0.88
#